data_AF-A0A947J0W3-F1
#
_entry.id   AF-A0A947J0W3-F1
#
_cell.length_a   1.000
_cell.length_b   1.000
_cell.length_c   1.000
_cell.angle_alpha   90.00
_cell.angle_beta   90.00
_cell.angle_gamma   90.00
#
_symmetry.space_group_name_H-M   'P 1'
#
loop_
_entity.id
_entity.type
_entity.pdbx_description
1 polymer ?
#
loop_
_entity_poly.entity_id
_entity_poly.type
_entity_poly.pdbx_seq_one_letter_code
_entity_poly.pdbx_strand_id
1 'polypeptide(L)'
;MKGQTPKGVRDLLPEEMAKQARVIGKIRQIFEAQGYQRIATPTFELYDVLKIGLTPKLQEKTFKFLDKSGRLMALRPDMTTPIARVVATQMKNVKGPIRLYYSDNVYRQQKLEAGQDNQFYQLGVELIGASGKNADEEIIKICRKALEIVGLKDVRIDVTNVSKIKSMPLAKQEALASQNYVKFGRLPKKDELVEVDIDYYTGMVFECYVPQLGYPLGVGGRYDNLLGKYGKKMPAVGFALGLGRILLALDLQKKNN
;
A
#
# COMPACT_ATOMS: atom_id res chain seq x y z
N MET A 1 -26.84 -19.98 13.13
CA MET A 1 -26.25 -18.83 12.42
C MET A 1 -26.55 -19.00 10.94
N LYS A 2 -27.59 -18.36 10.41
CA LYS A 2 -27.83 -18.33 8.95
C LYS A 2 -27.60 -16.88 8.49
N GLY A 3 -26.62 -16.68 7.60
CA GLY A 3 -26.38 -15.40 6.91
C GLY A 3 -25.56 -14.34 7.66
N GLN A 4 -24.81 -14.66 8.72
CA GLN A 4 -23.92 -13.68 9.35
C GLN A 4 -22.52 -13.68 8.72
N THR A 5 -22.16 -12.54 8.14
CA THR A 5 -20.81 -12.26 7.65
C THR A 5 -19.91 -11.84 8.82
N PRO A 6 -18.71 -12.41 9.00
CA PRO A 6 -17.83 -12.07 10.12
C PRO A 6 -17.46 -10.59 10.16
N LYS A 7 -17.22 -10.05 11.36
CA LYS A 7 -16.77 -8.65 11.52
C LYS A 7 -15.45 -8.42 10.78
N GLY A 8 -15.38 -7.33 10.03
CA GLY A 8 -14.20 -6.92 9.26
C GLY A 8 -14.09 -7.57 7.88
N VAL A 9 -15.06 -8.39 7.47
CA VAL A 9 -15.26 -8.74 6.07
C VAL A 9 -16.67 -8.37 5.66
N ARG A 10 -16.91 -8.21 4.35
CA ARG A 10 -18.20 -7.77 3.83
C ARG A 10 -18.47 -8.40 2.48
N ASP A 11 -19.72 -8.74 2.25
CA ASP A 11 -20.22 -9.07 0.93
C ASP A 11 -20.34 -7.77 0.12
N LEU A 12 -19.98 -7.83 -1.16
CA LEU A 12 -20.10 -6.70 -2.09
C LEU A 12 -21.26 -6.99 -3.04
N LEU A 13 -22.27 -6.14 -3.00
CA LEU A 13 -23.43 -6.27 -3.88
C LEU A 13 -23.07 -5.89 -5.33
N PRO A 14 -23.87 -6.30 -6.33
CA PRO A 14 -23.54 -6.08 -7.75
C PRO A 14 -23.22 -4.62 -8.10
N GLU A 15 -23.93 -3.64 -7.55
CA GLU A 15 -23.66 -2.22 -7.80
C GLU A 15 -22.30 -1.78 -7.23
N GLU A 16 -21.98 -2.21 -6.01
CA GLU A 16 -20.70 -1.91 -5.36
C GLU A 16 -19.54 -2.56 -6.12
N MET A 17 -19.71 -3.82 -6.55
CA MET A 17 -18.74 -4.52 -7.39
C MET A 17 -18.53 -3.82 -8.73
N ALA A 18 -19.60 -3.38 -9.39
CA ALA A 18 -19.51 -2.63 -10.65
C ALA A 18 -18.77 -1.30 -10.45
N LYS A 19 -19.03 -0.60 -9.34
CA LYS A 19 -18.31 0.64 -8.99
C LYS A 19 -16.82 0.38 -8.74
N GLN A 20 -16.48 -0.67 -7.99
CA GLN A 20 -15.09 -1.09 -7.77
C GLN A 20 -14.40 -1.41 -9.10
N ALA A 21 -15.02 -2.22 -9.94
CA ALA A 21 -14.46 -2.63 -11.24
C ALA A 21 -14.16 -1.44 -12.15
N ARG A 22 -15.04 -0.42 -12.19
CA ARG A 22 -14.80 0.81 -12.97
C ARG A 22 -13.58 1.58 -12.47
N VAL A 23 -13.44 1.75 -11.15
CA VAL A 23 -12.30 2.46 -10.54
C VAL A 23 -11.00 1.69 -10.77
N ILE A 24 -11.02 0.38 -10.53
CA ILE A 24 -9.87 -0.52 -10.77
C ILE A 24 -9.45 -0.45 -12.23
N GLY A 25 -10.39 -0.54 -13.18
CA GLY A 25 -10.11 -0.52 -14.60
C GLY A 25 -9.41 0.76 -15.07
N LYS A 26 -9.84 1.93 -14.57
CA LYS A 26 -9.19 3.21 -14.87
C LYS A 26 -7.76 3.29 -14.33
N ILE A 27 -7.54 2.87 -13.07
CA ILE A 27 -6.20 2.87 -12.47
C ILE A 27 -5.27 1.90 -13.22
N ARG A 28 -5.77 0.71 -13.52
CA ARG A 28 -5.04 -0.30 -14.30
C ARG A 28 -4.59 0.25 -15.66
N GLN A 29 -5.46 0.97 -16.37
CA GLN A 29 -5.12 1.60 -17.65
C GLN A 29 -3.89 2.52 -17.52
N ILE A 30 -3.78 3.28 -16.43
CA ILE A 30 -2.59 4.11 -16.17
C ILE A 30 -1.35 3.25 -15.97
N PHE A 31 -1.43 2.18 -15.16
CA PHE A 31 -0.27 1.32 -14.90
C PHE A 31 0.24 0.66 -16.18
N GLU A 32 -0.66 0.07 -16.97
CA GLU A 32 -0.32 -0.60 -18.23
C GLU A 32 0.21 0.38 -19.27
N ALA A 33 -0.37 1.57 -19.40
CA ALA A 33 0.12 2.63 -20.28
C ALA A 33 1.50 3.19 -19.87
N GLN A 34 2.01 2.87 -18.68
CA GLN A 34 3.35 3.23 -18.22
C GLN A 34 4.30 2.02 -18.22
N GLY A 35 3.91 0.91 -18.86
CA GLY A 35 4.75 -0.27 -19.03
C GLY A 35 4.80 -1.20 -17.81
N TYR A 36 3.91 -1.02 -16.83
CA TYR A 36 3.81 -1.94 -15.70
C TYR A 36 3.03 -3.18 -16.10
N GLN A 37 3.55 -4.34 -15.71
CA GLN A 37 2.95 -5.64 -15.99
C GLN A 37 2.25 -6.18 -14.74
N ARG A 38 1.10 -6.80 -14.93
CA ARG A 38 0.34 -7.36 -13.80
C ARG A 38 1.08 -8.55 -13.23
N ILE A 39 1.19 -8.61 -11.91
CA ILE A 39 1.60 -9.80 -11.16
C ILE A 39 0.49 -10.19 -10.18
N ALA A 40 0.41 -11.49 -9.90
CA ALA A 40 -0.41 -12.03 -8.83
C ALA A 40 0.47 -12.94 -7.96
N THR A 41 0.19 -12.96 -6.67
CA THR A 41 0.82 -13.87 -5.69
C THR A 41 -0.27 -14.68 -4.98
N PRO A 42 0.06 -15.81 -4.34
CA PRO A 42 -0.92 -16.61 -3.60
C PRO A 42 -1.65 -15.81 -2.51
N THR A 43 -2.88 -16.17 -2.19
CA THR A 43 -3.68 -15.54 -1.11
C THR A 43 -3.11 -15.81 0.27
N PHE A 44 -2.55 -16.99 0.46
CA PHE A 44 -1.86 -17.38 1.67
C PHE A 44 -0.47 -17.93 1.34
N GLU A 45 0.47 -17.71 2.25
CA GLU A 45 1.86 -18.13 2.13
C GLU A 45 2.35 -18.75 3.44
N LEU A 46 3.49 -19.43 3.41
CA LEU A 46 4.18 -19.87 4.63
C LEU A 46 4.56 -18.64 5.45
N TYR A 47 4.10 -18.56 6.70
CA TYR A 47 4.36 -17.40 7.55
C TYR A 47 5.86 -17.19 7.77
N ASP A 48 6.62 -18.28 7.92
CA ASP A 48 8.07 -18.20 8.13
C ASP A 48 8.84 -17.60 6.97
N VAL A 49 8.31 -17.72 5.74
CA VAL A 49 8.89 -17.09 4.56
C VAL A 49 8.43 -15.64 4.43
N LEU A 50 7.15 -15.40 4.72
CA LEU A 50 6.54 -14.07 4.60
C LEU A 50 7.11 -13.10 5.66
N LYS A 51 7.25 -13.54 6.92
CA LYS A 51 7.71 -12.73 8.05
C LYS A 51 9.10 -12.11 7.85
N ILE A 52 9.93 -12.69 6.99
CA ILE A 52 11.27 -12.18 6.66
C ILE A 52 11.19 -10.75 6.09
N GLY A 53 10.23 -10.50 5.19
CA GLY A 53 10.05 -9.21 4.56
C GLY A 53 9.15 -8.24 5.33
N LEU A 54 8.21 -8.77 6.11
CA LEU A 54 7.23 -7.99 6.87
C LEU A 54 7.86 -7.16 7.99
N THR A 55 7.32 -5.97 8.19
CA THR A 55 7.65 -5.14 9.36
C THR A 55 6.98 -5.68 10.62
N PRO A 56 7.51 -5.40 11.83
CA PRO A 56 6.94 -5.91 13.09
C PRO A 56 5.44 -5.62 13.22
N LYS A 57 5.02 -4.39 12.86
CA LYS A 57 3.61 -3.98 12.87
C LYS A 57 2.73 -4.80 11.94
N LEU A 58 3.23 -5.16 10.75
CA LEU A 58 2.49 -6.03 9.84
C LEU A 58 2.47 -7.48 10.35
N GLN A 59 3.54 -7.97 10.96
CA GLN A 59 3.59 -9.30 11.56
C GLN A 59 2.55 -9.48 12.68
N GLU A 60 2.35 -8.45 13.51
CA GLU A 60 1.31 -8.42 14.55
C GLU A 60 -0.09 -8.47 13.95
N LYS A 61 -0.32 -7.70 12.88
CA LYS A 61 -1.63 -7.64 12.19
C LYS A 61 -1.90 -8.82 11.25
N THR A 62 -0.96 -9.73 11.05
CA THR A 62 -1.11 -10.81 10.07
C THR A 62 -2.09 -11.88 10.56
N PHE A 63 -3.10 -12.23 9.76
CA PHE A 63 -3.91 -13.42 10.01
C PHE A 63 -3.07 -14.68 9.80
N LYS A 64 -2.95 -15.49 10.85
CA LYS A 64 -2.17 -16.74 10.86
C LYS A 64 -3.09 -17.92 11.11
N PHE A 65 -2.81 -19.04 10.45
CA PHE A 65 -3.57 -20.28 10.61
C PHE A 65 -2.67 -21.49 10.34
N LEU A 66 -3.05 -22.66 10.85
CA LEU A 66 -2.36 -23.90 10.53
C LEU A 66 -3.03 -24.58 9.34
N ASP A 67 -2.23 -25.08 8.40
CA ASP A 67 -2.75 -26.01 7.40
C ASP A 67 -2.94 -27.42 7.98
N LYS A 68 -3.48 -28.35 7.19
CA LYS A 68 -3.71 -29.74 7.62
C LYS A 68 -2.43 -30.50 8.00
N SER A 69 -1.27 -30.03 7.55
CA SER A 69 0.04 -30.60 7.90
C SER A 69 0.68 -29.95 9.13
N GLY A 70 -0.01 -29.00 9.78
CA GLY A 70 0.49 -28.28 10.94
C GLY A 70 1.47 -27.15 10.59
N ARG A 71 1.61 -26.78 9.31
CA ARG A 71 2.47 -25.66 8.92
C ARG A 71 1.77 -24.33 9.19
N LEU A 72 2.52 -23.37 9.71
CA LEU A 72 2.03 -22.03 9.97
C LEU A 72 1.93 -21.23 8.66
N MET A 73 0.70 -20.99 8.24
CA MET A 73 0.32 -20.20 7.08
C MET A 73 -0.11 -18.80 7.52
N ALA A 74 -0.05 -17.86 6.58
CA ALA A 74 -0.55 -16.52 6.75
C ALA A 74 -1.32 -16.05 5.52
N LEU A 75 -2.43 -15.35 5.73
CA LEU A 75 -3.01 -14.53 4.67
C LEU A 75 -2.09 -13.32 4.45
N ARG A 76 -1.82 -12.97 3.20
CA ARG A 76 -0.92 -11.86 2.88
C ARG A 76 -1.43 -10.51 3.46
N PRO A 77 -0.63 -9.80 4.28
CA PRO A 77 -1.02 -8.50 4.83
C PRO A 77 -0.65 -7.32 3.92
N ASP A 78 0.22 -7.53 2.94
CA ASP A 78 0.65 -6.60 1.91
C ASP A 78 0.94 -7.36 0.61
N MET A 79 1.25 -6.62 -0.47
CA MET A 79 1.66 -7.21 -1.75
C MET A 79 3.17 -7.05 -2.03
N THR A 80 3.81 -6.02 -1.47
CA THR A 80 5.22 -5.71 -1.70
C THR A 80 6.13 -6.85 -1.24
N THR A 81 5.86 -7.44 -0.07
CA THR A 81 6.66 -8.56 0.45
C THR A 81 6.54 -9.83 -0.41
N PRO A 82 5.35 -10.33 -0.76
CA PRO A 82 5.19 -11.41 -1.75
C PRO A 82 5.86 -11.13 -3.09
N ILE A 83 5.75 -9.90 -3.62
CA ILE A 83 6.36 -9.54 -4.90
C ILE A 83 7.89 -9.57 -4.80
N ALA A 84 8.47 -8.99 -3.75
CA ALA A 84 9.90 -9.03 -3.50
C ALA A 84 10.42 -10.48 -3.44
N ARG A 85 9.69 -11.38 -2.76
CA ARG A 85 9.99 -12.81 -2.75
C ARG A 85 9.95 -13.41 -4.16
N VAL A 86 8.89 -13.20 -4.92
CA VAL A 86 8.77 -13.75 -6.29
C VAL A 86 9.89 -13.22 -7.19
N VAL A 87 10.21 -11.93 -7.11
CA VAL A 87 11.28 -11.34 -7.92
C VAL A 87 12.66 -11.92 -7.56
N ALA A 88 12.92 -12.09 -6.26
CA ALA A 88 14.19 -12.65 -5.78
C ALA A 88 14.33 -14.15 -6.03
N THR A 89 13.23 -14.90 -6.10
CA THR A 89 13.25 -16.37 -6.15
C THR A 89 12.89 -16.96 -7.51
N GLN A 90 11.88 -16.43 -8.19
CA GLN A 90 11.33 -16.96 -9.44
C GLN A 90 11.75 -16.13 -10.66
N MET A 91 11.94 -14.81 -10.50
CA MET A 91 12.39 -13.92 -11.58
C MET A 91 13.90 -13.63 -11.50
N LYS A 92 14.70 -14.58 -11.04
CA LYS A 92 16.15 -14.41 -10.81
C LYS A 92 16.88 -13.90 -12.05
N ASN A 93 16.52 -14.40 -13.23
CA ASN A 93 17.18 -14.08 -14.49
C ASN A 93 16.66 -12.81 -15.18
N VAL A 94 15.59 -12.20 -14.67
CA VAL A 94 15.06 -10.96 -15.22
C VAL A 94 15.97 -9.80 -14.80
N LYS A 95 16.50 -9.09 -15.81
CA LYS A 95 17.28 -7.86 -15.62
C LYS A 95 16.31 -6.68 -15.44
N GLY A 96 16.64 -5.77 -14.53
CA GLY A 96 15.85 -4.57 -14.28
C GLY A 96 16.00 -3.51 -15.38
N PRO A 97 15.21 -2.43 -15.32
CA PRO A 97 14.15 -2.18 -14.34
C PRO A 97 12.90 -3.04 -14.58
N ILE A 98 12.41 -3.69 -13.52
CA ILE A 98 11.20 -4.51 -13.51
C ILE A 98 10.04 -3.64 -13.02
N ARG A 99 8.98 -3.54 -13.81
CA ARG A 99 7.78 -2.74 -13.52
C ARG A 99 6.59 -3.65 -13.30
N LEU A 100 6.17 -3.84 -12.06
CA LEU A 100 5.08 -4.73 -11.69
C LEU A 100 3.94 -3.95 -11.05
N TYR A 101 2.70 -4.30 -11.37
CA TYR A 101 1.54 -3.80 -10.64
C TYR A 101 0.67 -4.93 -10.12
N TYR A 102 -0.08 -4.64 -9.05
CA TYR A 102 -1.05 -5.56 -8.45
C TYR A 102 -2.38 -4.87 -8.22
N SER A 103 -3.42 -5.70 -8.09
CA SER A 103 -4.80 -5.26 -7.87
C SER A 103 -5.51 -6.41 -7.18
N ASP A 104 -5.44 -6.44 -5.85
CA ASP A 104 -5.72 -7.63 -5.05
C ASP A 104 -6.16 -7.29 -3.62
N ASN A 105 -6.89 -8.23 -3.01
CA ASN A 105 -7.18 -8.18 -1.57
C ASN A 105 -5.93 -8.47 -0.73
N VAL A 106 -5.82 -7.76 0.38
CA VAL A 106 -4.90 -8.04 1.50
C VAL A 106 -5.70 -8.16 2.80
N TYR A 107 -5.08 -8.76 3.81
CA TYR A 107 -5.77 -9.17 5.03
C TYR A 107 -5.00 -8.75 6.29
N ARG A 108 -5.65 -8.01 7.19
CA ARG A 108 -5.04 -7.51 8.43
C ARG A 108 -6.02 -7.59 9.60
N GLN A 109 -5.56 -8.05 10.74
CA GLN A 109 -6.24 -7.90 12.03
C GLN A 109 -6.02 -6.46 12.50
N GLN A 110 -7.01 -5.60 12.25
CA GLN A 110 -6.90 -4.18 12.57
C GLN A 110 -8.18 -3.64 13.18
N LYS A 111 -8.08 -2.45 13.78
CA LYS A 111 -9.25 -1.73 14.26
C LYS A 111 -10.13 -1.37 13.06
N LEU A 112 -11.42 -1.67 13.18
CA LEU A 112 -12.40 -1.40 12.13
C LEU A 112 -12.77 0.08 12.15
N GLU A 113 -12.53 0.76 11.04
CA GLU A 113 -12.84 2.18 10.82
C GLU A 113 -13.38 2.36 9.40
N ALA A 114 -13.95 3.52 9.07
CA ALA A 114 -14.47 3.77 7.73
C ALA A 114 -13.35 3.55 6.68
N GLY A 115 -13.60 2.69 5.69
CA GLY A 115 -12.61 2.33 4.68
C GLY A 115 -11.46 1.43 5.18
N GLN A 116 -11.57 0.87 6.39
CA GLN A 116 -10.60 -0.02 7.01
C GLN A 116 -11.28 -1.31 7.50
N ASP A 117 -11.42 -2.26 6.58
CA ASP A 117 -11.87 -3.62 6.86
C ASP A 117 -10.68 -4.53 7.19
N ASN A 118 -10.94 -5.75 7.70
CA ASN A 118 -9.90 -6.77 7.88
C ASN A 118 -9.51 -7.43 6.54
N GLN A 119 -10.42 -7.46 5.57
CA GLN A 119 -10.15 -7.76 4.17
C GLN A 119 -10.39 -6.50 3.35
N PHE A 120 -9.37 -6.00 2.67
CA PHE A 120 -9.53 -4.80 1.85
C PHE A 120 -8.65 -4.86 0.60
N TYR A 121 -9.09 -4.15 -0.43
CA TYR A 121 -8.50 -4.20 -1.75
C TYR A 121 -7.44 -3.12 -1.93
N GLN A 122 -6.26 -3.51 -2.39
CA GLN A 122 -5.15 -2.61 -2.68
C GLN A 122 -4.78 -2.64 -4.17
N LEU A 123 -4.40 -1.47 -4.68
CA LEU A 123 -3.79 -1.31 -5.99
C LEU A 123 -2.44 -0.62 -5.81
N GLY A 124 -1.41 -1.12 -6.48
CA GLY A 124 -0.09 -0.55 -6.33
C GLY A 124 0.86 -0.99 -7.42
N VAL A 125 2.01 -0.34 -7.42
CA VAL A 125 3.09 -0.63 -8.36
C VAL A 125 4.40 -0.79 -7.60
N GLU A 126 5.27 -1.64 -8.15
CA GLU A 126 6.63 -1.89 -7.68
C GLU A 126 7.59 -1.69 -8.87
N LEU A 127 8.51 -0.74 -8.73
CA LEU A 127 9.62 -0.49 -9.64
C LEU A 127 10.91 -1.01 -9.00
N ILE A 128 11.42 -2.11 -9.54
CA ILE A 128 12.53 -2.86 -8.96
C ILE A 128 13.73 -2.84 -9.89
N GLY A 129 14.91 -2.57 -9.35
CA GLY A 129 16.16 -2.43 -10.10
C GLY A 129 16.40 -1.03 -10.66
N ALA A 130 15.64 -0.02 -10.21
CA ALA A 130 15.87 1.38 -10.56
C ALA A 130 16.13 2.22 -9.29
N SER A 131 17.16 3.04 -9.32
CA SER A 131 17.54 3.94 -8.23
C SER A 131 17.51 5.41 -8.66
N GLY A 132 17.65 6.31 -7.69
CA GLY A 132 17.77 7.74 -7.94
C GLY A 132 16.45 8.47 -8.25
N LYS A 133 16.57 9.79 -8.43
CA LYS A 133 15.44 10.72 -8.50
C LYS A 133 14.45 10.40 -9.63
N ASN A 134 14.94 9.93 -10.78
CA ASN A 134 14.08 9.60 -11.93
C ASN A 134 13.08 8.48 -11.61
N ALA A 135 13.51 7.47 -10.83
CA ALA A 135 12.63 6.39 -10.39
C ALA A 135 11.62 6.89 -9.34
N ASP A 136 12.02 7.81 -8.45
CA ASP A 136 11.10 8.42 -7.48
C ASP A 136 10.02 9.27 -8.18
N GLU A 137 10.43 10.08 -9.16
CA GLU A 137 9.55 10.92 -9.96
C GLU A 137 8.58 10.08 -10.80
N GLU A 138 9.03 8.95 -11.36
CA GLU A 138 8.16 7.99 -12.06
C GLU A 138 7.03 7.50 -11.14
N ILE A 139 7.36 7.01 -9.95
CA ILE A 139 6.39 6.50 -8.97
C ILE A 139 5.41 7.58 -8.51
N ILE A 140 5.89 8.78 -8.19
CA ILE A 140 5.02 9.90 -7.77
C ILE A 140 4.08 10.31 -8.90
N LYS A 141 4.58 10.39 -10.15
CA LYS A 141 3.78 10.76 -11.32
C LYS A 141 2.71 9.72 -11.63
N ILE A 142 3.03 8.44 -11.53
CA ILE A 142 2.06 7.35 -11.75
C ILE A 142 1.00 7.35 -10.66
N CYS A 143 1.38 7.53 -9.40
CA CYS A 143 0.44 7.63 -8.28
C CYS A 143 -0.54 8.79 -8.48
N ARG A 144 -0.04 9.98 -8.84
CA ARG A 144 -0.89 11.14 -9.14
C ARG A 144 -1.87 10.86 -10.27
N LYS A 145 -1.39 10.37 -11.41
CA LYS A 145 -2.23 10.03 -12.58
C LYS A 145 -3.31 8.99 -12.23
N ALA A 146 -2.98 7.99 -11.41
CA ALA A 146 -3.93 6.95 -10.98
C ALA A 146 -5.07 7.53 -10.11
N LEU A 147 -4.78 8.52 -9.27
CA LEU A 147 -5.79 9.19 -8.46
C LEU A 147 -6.63 10.18 -9.30
N GLU A 148 -6.00 10.93 -10.20
CA GLU A 148 -6.69 11.90 -11.06
C GLU A 148 -7.62 11.23 -12.08
N ILE A 149 -7.23 10.11 -12.70
CA ILE A 149 -8.06 9.43 -13.72
C ILE A 149 -9.40 8.93 -13.18
N VAL A 150 -9.47 8.60 -11.88
CA VAL A 150 -10.72 8.15 -11.25
C VAL A 150 -11.65 9.32 -10.93
N GLY A 151 -11.18 10.56 -11.10
CA GLY A 151 -11.95 11.79 -10.90
C GLY A 151 -11.78 12.41 -9.51
N LEU A 152 -10.78 11.99 -8.72
CA LEU A 152 -10.46 12.68 -7.47
C LEU A 152 -9.89 14.07 -7.75
N LYS A 153 -10.46 15.07 -7.08
CA LYS A 153 -9.99 16.46 -7.10
C LYS A 153 -9.10 16.73 -5.88
N ASP A 154 -8.29 17.78 -5.96
CA ASP A 154 -7.44 18.28 -4.86
C ASP A 154 -6.52 17.21 -4.25
N VAL A 155 -6.03 16.30 -5.09
CA VAL A 155 -5.08 15.26 -4.67
C VAL A 155 -3.77 15.91 -4.27
N ARG A 156 -3.37 15.71 -3.02
CA ARG A 156 -2.06 16.13 -2.52
C ARG A 156 -1.17 14.92 -2.34
N ILE A 157 0.07 15.03 -2.81
CA ILE A 157 1.13 14.05 -2.55
C ILE A 157 2.24 14.77 -1.82
N ASP A 158 2.45 14.39 -0.57
CA ASP A 158 3.48 14.97 0.26
C ASP A 158 4.67 14.03 0.33
N VAL A 159 5.86 14.57 0.05
CA VAL A 159 7.09 13.80 -0.10
C VAL A 159 8.08 14.24 0.97
N THR A 160 8.70 13.26 1.60
CA THR A 160 9.77 13.45 2.58
C THR A 160 10.89 12.43 2.34
N ASN A 161 11.89 12.42 3.21
CA ASN A 161 12.96 11.42 3.20
C ASN A 161 13.18 10.87 4.61
N VAL A 162 13.46 9.57 4.70
CA VAL A 162 13.79 8.89 5.97
C VAL A 162 14.90 9.61 6.74
N SER A 163 15.92 10.17 6.06
CA SER A 163 16.99 10.94 6.72
C SER A 163 16.47 12.17 7.45
N LYS A 164 15.51 12.90 6.85
CA LYS A 164 14.85 14.05 7.47
C LYS A 164 14.05 13.60 8.69
N ILE A 165 13.32 12.48 8.60
CA ILE A 165 12.53 11.95 9.73
C ILE A 165 13.45 11.54 10.90
N LYS A 166 14.52 10.79 10.62
CA LYS A 166 15.50 10.35 11.63
C LYS A 166 16.23 11.51 12.31
N SER A 167 16.36 12.66 11.64
CA SER A 167 16.94 13.88 12.21
C SER A 167 16.00 14.66 13.15
N MET A 168 14.72 14.30 13.21
CA MET A 168 13.76 14.97 14.10
C MET A 168 13.91 14.52 15.56
N PRO A 169 13.53 15.33 16.55
CA PRO A 169 13.43 14.89 17.94
C PRO A 169 12.55 13.65 18.09
N LEU A 170 12.89 12.74 19.00
CA LEU A 170 12.17 11.46 19.20
C LEU A 170 10.67 11.64 19.43
N ALA A 171 10.27 12.62 20.26
CA ALA A 171 8.85 12.94 20.49
C ALA A 171 8.09 13.32 19.20
N LYS A 172 8.76 13.95 18.23
CA LYS A 172 8.17 14.19 16.91
C LYS A 172 8.08 12.89 16.12
N GLN A 173 9.11 12.04 16.13
CA GLN A 173 9.07 10.74 15.47
C GLN A 173 7.90 9.86 15.98
N GLU A 174 7.70 9.82 17.29
CA GLU A 174 6.59 9.09 17.95
C GLU A 174 5.21 9.70 17.65
N ALA A 175 5.10 11.04 17.59
CA ALA A 175 3.87 11.71 17.20
C ALA A 175 3.49 11.40 15.75
N LEU A 176 4.47 11.36 14.83
CA LEU A 176 4.23 10.96 13.45
C LEU A 176 3.77 9.49 13.38
N ALA A 177 4.38 8.60 14.16
CA ALA A 177 4.02 7.18 14.21
C ALA A 177 2.60 6.88 14.74
N SER A 178 1.98 7.79 15.49
CA SER A 178 0.71 7.55 16.22
C SER A 178 -0.54 8.16 15.57
N GLN A 179 -0.41 8.87 14.45
CA GLN A 179 -1.51 9.37 13.59
C GLN A 179 -2.65 10.16 14.28
N ASN A 180 -2.44 10.91 15.35
CA ASN A 180 -3.55 11.63 16.01
C ASN A 180 -3.93 12.96 15.32
N TYR A 181 -4.51 12.89 14.11
CA TYR A 181 -5.00 14.05 13.33
C TYR A 181 -6.51 14.29 13.43
N VAL A 182 -7.23 13.50 14.24
CA VAL A 182 -8.70 13.53 14.41
C VAL A 182 -9.22 14.91 14.88
N LYS A 183 -8.35 15.80 15.40
CA LYS A 183 -8.73 17.12 15.91
C LYS A 183 -8.67 18.30 14.92
N PHE A 184 -8.19 18.13 13.70
CA PHE A 184 -7.76 19.31 12.92
C PHE A 184 -8.72 19.84 11.86
N GLY A 185 -9.68 19.07 11.35
CA GLY A 185 -10.60 19.55 10.31
C GLY A 185 -9.91 20.10 9.04
N ARG A 186 -8.60 19.87 8.89
CA ARG A 186 -7.74 20.33 7.80
C ARG A 186 -6.72 19.25 7.47
N LEU A 187 -6.19 19.30 6.25
CA LEU A 187 -5.04 18.48 5.87
C LEU A 187 -3.83 18.75 6.79
N PRO A 188 -3.02 17.71 7.13
CA PRO A 188 -1.71 17.90 7.76
C PRO A 188 -0.87 18.86 6.92
N LYS A 189 -0.04 19.74 7.48
CA LYS A 189 0.91 20.55 6.68
C LYS A 189 2.02 19.64 6.10
N LYS A 190 2.75 20.13 5.09
CA LYS A 190 3.87 19.43 4.45
C LYS A 190 4.97 18.96 5.45
N ASP A 191 5.04 19.57 6.63
CA ASP A 191 5.97 19.21 7.72
C ASP A 191 5.28 18.48 8.90
N GLU A 192 4.01 18.09 8.76
CA GLU A 192 3.22 17.35 9.76
C GLU A 192 2.97 15.87 9.33
N LEU A 193 3.79 15.31 8.44
CA LEU A 193 3.56 14.02 7.75
C LEU A 193 3.74 12.75 8.60
N VAL A 194 2.92 11.74 8.30
CA VAL A 194 2.38 10.70 9.18
C VAL A 194 3.08 9.34 9.02
N GLU A 195 2.94 8.48 10.03
CA GLU A 195 3.40 7.09 10.19
C GLU A 195 4.26 6.53 9.06
N VAL A 196 5.56 6.72 9.21
CA VAL A 196 6.55 6.02 8.41
C VAL A 196 7.07 4.88 9.26
N ASP A 197 7.04 3.66 8.72
CA ASP A 197 7.87 2.58 9.24
C ASP A 197 9.32 2.89 8.87
N ILE A 198 9.96 3.69 9.74
CA ILE A 198 11.26 4.33 9.51
C ILE A 198 12.37 3.28 9.26
N ASP A 199 12.19 2.07 9.76
CA ASP A 199 13.13 0.96 9.62
C ASP A 199 12.90 0.16 8.32
N TYR A 200 11.70 0.24 7.75
CA TYR A 200 11.38 -0.36 6.46
C TYR A 200 11.90 0.48 5.29
N TYR A 201 11.69 1.80 5.33
CA TYR A 201 12.05 2.68 4.22
C TYR A 201 13.53 3.08 4.24
N THR A 202 14.08 3.30 3.04
CA THR A 202 15.52 3.53 2.79
C THR A 202 15.84 4.90 2.21
N GLY A 203 14.82 5.70 1.86
CA GLY A 203 15.02 6.98 1.18
C GLY A 203 13.75 7.81 1.09
N MET A 204 13.34 8.16 -0.12
CA MET A 204 12.12 8.91 -0.38
C MET A 204 10.90 8.14 0.13
N VAL A 205 10.00 8.85 0.82
CA VAL A 205 8.71 8.34 1.30
C VAL A 205 7.66 9.38 0.98
N PHE A 206 6.46 8.95 0.62
CA PHE A 206 5.35 9.85 0.37
C PHE A 206 4.02 9.25 0.79
N GLU A 207 3.08 10.15 1.05
CA GLU A 207 1.69 9.82 1.34
C GLU A 207 0.78 10.65 0.42
N CYS A 208 -0.37 10.09 0.07
CA CYS A 208 -1.35 10.76 -0.78
C CYS A 208 -2.68 10.96 -0.05
N TYR A 209 -3.27 12.14 -0.21
CA TYR A 209 -4.46 12.58 0.52
C TYR A 209 -5.43 13.35 -0.36
N VAL A 210 -6.66 13.47 0.15
CA VAL A 210 -7.63 14.48 -0.29
C VAL A 210 -8.16 15.22 0.94
N PRO A 211 -8.55 16.51 0.83
CA PRO A 211 -8.98 17.32 1.97
C PRO A 211 -10.12 16.73 2.79
N GLN A 212 -11.02 16.00 2.12
CA GLN A 212 -12.22 15.43 2.72
C GLN A 212 -11.93 14.20 3.60
N LEU A 213 -10.70 13.68 3.58
CA LEU A 213 -10.32 12.47 4.28
C LEU A 213 -9.22 12.78 5.31
N GLY A 214 -9.47 12.41 6.57
CA GLY A 214 -8.54 12.64 7.69
C GLY A 214 -7.36 11.66 7.76
N TYR A 215 -7.17 10.81 6.74
CA TYR A 215 -6.14 9.77 6.67
C TYR A 215 -5.73 9.51 5.21
N PRO A 216 -4.55 8.91 4.93
CA PRO A 216 -4.03 8.79 3.57
C PRO A 216 -4.83 7.80 2.71
N LEU A 217 -4.98 8.11 1.41
CA LEU A 217 -5.49 7.19 0.39
C LEU A 217 -4.53 6.03 0.15
N GLY A 218 -3.23 6.28 0.34
CA GLY A 218 -2.16 5.33 0.17
C GLY A 218 -0.80 5.93 0.49
N VAL A 219 0.19 5.05 0.53
CA VAL A 219 1.57 5.37 0.92
C VAL A 219 2.54 4.73 -0.05
N GLY A 220 3.71 5.31 -0.19
CA GLY A 220 4.77 4.78 -1.03
C GLY A 220 6.15 5.26 -0.59
N GLY A 221 7.19 4.65 -1.16
CA GLY A 221 8.56 5.00 -0.84
C GLY A 221 9.58 3.96 -1.29
N ARG A 222 10.84 4.26 -1.00
CA ARG A 222 11.99 3.40 -1.31
C ARG A 222 12.21 2.35 -0.23
N TYR A 223 12.41 1.09 -0.63
CA TYR A 223 12.65 -0.04 0.26
C TYR A 223 13.79 -0.94 -0.27
N ASP A 224 14.93 -0.34 -0.59
CA ASP A 224 16.05 -0.98 -1.32
C ASP A 224 16.61 -2.26 -0.67
N ASN A 225 16.36 -2.46 0.63
CA ASN A 225 16.86 -3.61 1.37
C ASN A 225 15.95 -4.85 1.33
N LEU A 226 14.67 -4.70 0.92
CA LEU A 226 13.68 -5.77 1.05
C LEU A 226 14.03 -7.02 0.24
N LEU A 227 14.37 -6.87 -1.05
CA LEU A 227 14.70 -8.01 -1.90
C LEU A 227 15.98 -8.72 -1.44
N GLY A 228 16.91 -7.97 -0.82
CA GLY A 228 18.12 -8.52 -0.23
C GLY A 228 17.83 -9.58 0.83
N LYS A 229 16.72 -9.45 1.58
CA LYS A 229 16.28 -10.43 2.57
C LYS A 229 15.88 -11.78 1.95
N TYR A 230 15.54 -11.79 0.66
CA TYR A 230 15.21 -12.99 -0.12
C TYR A 230 16.36 -13.45 -1.04
N GLY A 231 17.56 -12.89 -0.86
CA GLY A 231 18.78 -13.31 -1.56
C GLY A 231 19.07 -12.60 -2.88
N LYS A 232 18.33 -11.53 -3.24
CA LYS A 232 18.62 -10.72 -4.45
C LYS A 232 18.65 -9.24 -4.11
N LYS A 233 19.82 -8.61 -4.09
CA LYS A 233 19.94 -7.17 -3.83
C LYS A 233 19.55 -6.37 -5.07
N MET A 234 18.45 -5.62 -5.00
CA MET A 234 18.04 -4.66 -6.01
C MET A 234 17.35 -3.47 -5.33
N PRO A 235 17.66 -2.22 -5.71
CA PRO A 235 16.91 -1.07 -5.23
C PRO A 235 15.45 -1.18 -5.67
N ALA A 236 14.52 -0.66 -4.88
CA ALA A 236 13.11 -0.77 -5.15
C ALA A 236 12.32 0.40 -4.59
N VAL A 237 11.31 0.82 -5.34
CA VAL A 237 10.41 1.92 -4.99
C VAL A 237 9.01 1.61 -5.50
N GLY A 238 7.99 1.97 -4.74
CA GLY A 238 6.62 1.64 -5.10
C GLY A 238 5.61 2.35 -4.23
N PHE A 239 4.33 2.03 -4.42
CA PHE A 239 3.24 2.53 -3.60
C PHE A 239 2.07 1.55 -3.54
N ALA A 240 1.23 1.72 -2.52
CA ALA A 240 -0.03 1.02 -2.35
C ALA A 240 -1.17 2.01 -2.06
N LEU A 241 -2.24 1.94 -2.84
CA LEU A 241 -3.49 2.69 -2.68
C LEU A 241 -4.58 1.75 -2.14
N GLY A 242 -5.37 2.22 -1.17
CA GLY A 242 -6.55 1.50 -0.68
C GLY A 242 -7.79 1.83 -1.50
N LEU A 243 -8.38 0.85 -2.18
CA LEU A 243 -9.57 1.07 -3.02
C LEU A 243 -10.76 1.59 -2.21
N GLY A 244 -11.01 1.04 -1.02
CA GLY A 244 -12.08 1.49 -0.14
C GLY A 244 -11.94 2.96 0.24
N ARG A 245 -10.71 3.44 0.45
CA ARG A 245 -10.41 4.85 0.77
C ARG A 245 -10.64 5.76 -0.44
N ILE A 246 -10.24 5.32 -1.63
CA ILE A 246 -10.52 6.03 -2.90
C ILE A 246 -12.02 6.17 -3.13
N LEU A 247 -12.79 5.09 -2.96
CA LEU A 247 -14.23 5.11 -3.15
C LEU A 247 -14.95 6.03 -2.17
N LEU A 248 -14.54 5.99 -0.90
CA LEU A 248 -15.06 6.88 0.13
C LEU A 248 -14.76 8.35 -0.20
N ALA A 249 -13.53 8.65 -0.63
CA ALA A 249 -13.15 9.99 -1.07
C ALA A 249 -13.99 10.49 -2.25
N LEU A 250 -14.21 9.65 -3.27
CA LEU A 250 -15.07 9.99 -4.41
C LEU A 250 -16.51 10.29 -3.96
N ASP A 251 -17.06 9.52 -3.01
CA ASP A 251 -18.41 9.74 -2.51
C ASP A 251 -18.53 11.03 -1.69
N LEU A 252 -17.52 11.35 -0.88
CA LEU A 252 -17.46 12.60 -0.13
C LEU A 252 -17.36 13.81 -1.07
N GLN A 253 -16.55 13.73 -2.13
CA GLN A 253 -16.46 14.81 -3.11
C GLN A 253 -17.74 14.99 -3.92
N LYS A 254 -18.48 13.92 -4.23
CA LYS A 254 -19.78 14.04 -4.90
C LYS A 254 -20.85 14.72 -4.05
N LYS A 255 -20.86 14.50 -2.73
CA LYS A 255 -21.83 15.12 -1.82
C LYS A 255 -21.57 16.61 -1.58
N ASN A 256 -20.34 17.07 -1.83
CA ASN A 256 -19.92 18.46 -1.62
C ASN A 256 -19.91 19.29 -2.92
N ASN A 257 -20.27 18.72 -4.07
CA ASN A 257 -20.57 19.45 -5.31
C ASN A 257 -22.10 19.56 -5.46
#